data_AF-A0A0Q3E6W2-F1
#
_entry.id   AF-A0A0Q3E6W2-F1
#
_cell.length_a   1.000
_cell.length_b   1.000
_cell.length_c   1.000
_cell.angle_alpha   90.00
_cell.angle_beta   90.00
_cell.angle_gamma   90.00
#
_symmetry.space_group_name_H-M   'P 1'
#
loop_
_entity.id
_entity.type
_entity.pdbx_description
1 polymer ?
#
loop_
_entity_poly.entity_id
_entity_poly.type
_entity_poly.pdbx_seq_one_letter_code
_entity_poly.pdbx_strand_id
1 'polypeptide(L)'
;METISHLLLGCVTARQVWTSLLADWGHADWVPVADSRLRDWWSSLPLPRRARKDLQTAIILVFWTIWRHHNDVVLNGVVPSMARILQCIWEELGRWKHAGKHQILIHIPRRL
;
A
#
# COMPACT_ATOMS: atom_id res chain seq x y z
N MET A 1 14.05 6.94 16.70
CA MET A 1 14.31 7.55 15.38
C MET A 1 13.50 6.79 14.37
N GLU A 2 12.64 7.46 13.60
CA GLU A 2 11.84 6.79 12.59
C GLU A 2 12.67 6.53 11.33
N THR A 3 12.64 5.30 10.83
CA THR A 3 13.32 4.92 9.58
C THR A 3 12.31 4.81 8.45
N ILE A 4 12.75 4.87 7.19
CA ILE A 4 11.85 4.63 6.04
C ILE A 4 11.19 3.25 6.09
N SER A 5 11.84 2.24 6.67
CA SER A 5 11.24 0.91 6.86
C SER A 5 10.14 0.94 7.92
N HIS A 6 10.39 1.58 9.07
CA HIS A 6 9.35 1.75 10.09
C HIS A 6 8.18 2.58 9.55
N LEU A 7 8.45 3.68 8.87
CA LEU A 7 7.44 4.54 8.26
C LEU A 7 6.52 3.78 7.29
N LEU A 8 7.11 3.09 6.31
CA LEU A 8 6.37 2.48 5.20
C LEU A 8 5.79 1.11 5.51
N LEU A 9 6.39 0.37 6.45
CA LEU A 9 6.02 -1.01 6.75
C LEU A 9 5.63 -1.23 8.22
N GLY A 10 6.41 -0.68 9.14
CA GLY A 10 6.40 -1.11 10.55
C GLY A 10 5.42 -0.36 11.47
N CYS A 11 5.15 0.91 11.20
CA CYS A 11 4.32 1.75 12.05
C CYS A 11 2.88 1.21 12.09
N VAL A 12 2.14 1.54 13.15
CA VAL A 12 0.78 1.00 13.37
C VAL A 12 -0.13 1.30 12.17
N THR A 13 -0.12 2.56 11.69
CA THR A 13 -0.92 2.98 10.54
C THR A 13 -0.54 2.21 9.27
N ALA A 14 0.76 2.09 8.97
CA ALA A 14 1.22 1.38 7.78
C ALA A 14 0.83 -0.10 7.81
N ARG A 15 1.02 -0.78 8.95
CA ARG A 15 0.62 -2.19 9.09
C ARG A 15 -0.87 -2.39 8.89
N GLN A 16 -1.72 -1.52 9.45
CA GLN A 16 -3.16 -1.61 9.23
C GLN A 16 -3.56 -1.42 7.76
N VAL A 17 -2.92 -0.46 7.07
CA VAL A 17 -3.11 -0.24 5.62
C VAL A 17 -2.71 -1.49 4.82
N TRP A 18 -1.53 -2.06 5.09
CA TRP A 18 -1.06 -3.28 4.43
C TRP A 18 -1.96 -4.48 4.70
N THR A 19 -2.36 -4.70 5.95
CA THR A 19 -3.27 -5.78 6.32
C THR A 19 -4.60 -5.69 5.57
N SER A 20 -5.20 -4.50 5.51
CA SER A 20 -6.46 -4.31 4.78
C SER A 20 -6.28 -4.54 3.28
N LEU A 21 -5.34 -3.85 2.65
CA LEU A 21 -5.16 -3.92 1.19
C LEU A 21 -4.76 -5.31 0.71
N LEU A 22 -3.81 -5.94 1.40
CA LEU A 22 -3.32 -7.25 0.99
C LEU A 22 -4.37 -8.33 1.25
N ALA A 23 -5.21 -8.22 2.28
CA ALA A 23 -6.36 -9.09 2.43
C ALA A 23 -7.35 -8.93 1.26
N ASP A 24 -7.69 -7.70 0.89
CA ASP A 24 -8.59 -7.41 -0.24
C ASP A 24 -8.01 -7.88 -1.59
N TRP A 25 -6.68 -7.93 -1.72
CA TRP A 25 -5.99 -8.40 -2.91
C TRP A 25 -5.74 -9.93 -2.92
N GLY A 26 -6.15 -10.65 -1.88
CA GLY A 26 -5.93 -12.10 -1.78
C GLY A 26 -4.48 -12.50 -1.45
N HIS A 27 -3.74 -11.61 -0.80
CA HIS A 27 -2.32 -11.71 -0.49
C HIS A 27 -2.02 -11.43 1.00
N ALA A 28 -2.92 -11.83 1.91
CA ALA A 28 -2.77 -11.59 3.35
C ALA A 28 -1.43 -12.11 3.93
N ASP A 29 -0.85 -13.15 3.33
CA ASP A 29 0.46 -13.69 3.72
C ASP A 29 1.65 -12.78 3.39
N TRP A 30 1.43 -11.68 2.65
CA TRP A 30 2.48 -10.73 2.26
C TRP A 30 2.62 -9.56 3.23
N VAL A 31 1.81 -9.51 4.29
CA VAL A 31 1.81 -8.39 5.23
C VAL A 31 3.18 -8.27 5.93
N PRO A 32 3.82 -7.08 5.90
CA PRO A 32 5.08 -6.87 6.60
C PRO A 32 4.90 -6.98 8.12
N VAL A 33 5.93 -7.50 8.80
CA VAL A 33 6.02 -7.46 10.26
C VAL A 33 6.62 -6.12 10.72
N ALA A 34 6.47 -5.79 12.00
CA ALA A 34 6.85 -4.47 12.54
C ALA A 34 8.33 -4.10 12.26
N ASP A 35 9.23 -5.08 12.34
CA ASP A 35 10.67 -4.89 12.14
C ASP A 35 11.14 -5.24 10.72
N SER A 36 10.22 -5.42 9.77
CA SER A 36 10.56 -5.68 8.38
C SER A 36 11.39 -4.54 7.79
N ARG A 37 12.52 -4.90 7.17
CA ARG A 37 13.30 -3.98 6.35
C ARG A 37 12.66 -3.87 4.97
N LEU A 38 12.57 -2.64 4.46
CA LEU A 38 11.94 -2.36 3.17
C LEU A 38 12.49 -3.21 2.02
N ARG A 39 13.83 -3.30 1.93
CA ARG A 39 14.52 -4.07 0.89
C ARG A 39 14.20 -5.56 0.97
N ASP A 40 14.22 -6.12 2.16
CA ASP A 40 14.07 -7.56 2.38
C ASP A 40 12.63 -7.98 2.10
N TRP A 41 11.67 -7.22 2.63
CA TRP A 41 10.24 -7.42 2.35
C TRP A 41 9.94 -7.33 0.85
N TRP A 42 10.38 -6.24 0.19
CA TRP A 42 10.16 -6.05 -1.24
C TRP A 42 10.73 -7.21 -2.09
N SER A 43 11.90 -7.71 -1.72
CA SER A 43 12.58 -8.79 -2.43
C SER A 43 11.93 -10.16 -2.18
N SER A 44 11.24 -10.34 -1.06
CA SER A 44 10.57 -11.60 -0.70
C SER A 44 9.22 -11.81 -1.38
N LEU A 45 8.61 -10.77 -1.97
CA LEU A 45 7.26 -10.86 -2.52
C LEU A 45 7.22 -11.84 -3.72
N PRO A 46 6.37 -12.89 -3.68
CA PRO A 46 6.28 -13.90 -4.74
C PRO A 46 5.43 -13.40 -5.92
N LEU A 47 5.85 -12.29 -6.54
CA LEU A 47 5.09 -11.61 -7.58
C LEU A 47 5.02 -12.45 -8.88
N PRO A 48 3.81 -12.85 -9.33
CA PRO A 48 3.64 -13.63 -10.56
C PRO A 48 4.17 -12.87 -11.77
N ARG A 49 4.89 -13.52 -12.70
CA ARG A 49 5.49 -12.85 -13.87
C ARG A 49 4.49 -12.01 -14.67
N ARG A 50 3.29 -12.55 -14.91
CA ARG A 50 2.19 -11.88 -15.62
C ARG A 50 1.67 -10.62 -14.90
N ALA A 51 1.80 -10.58 -13.58
CA ALA A 51 1.23 -9.57 -12.71
C ALA A 51 2.24 -8.63 -12.05
N ARG A 52 3.53 -8.92 -12.25
CA ARG A 52 4.62 -8.29 -11.52
C ARG A 52 4.61 -6.78 -11.65
N LYS A 53 4.47 -6.25 -12.88
CA LYS A 53 4.51 -4.81 -13.13
C LYS A 53 3.35 -4.08 -12.45
N ASP A 54 2.13 -4.58 -12.62
CA ASP A 54 0.92 -3.98 -12.03
C ASP A 54 0.98 -4.02 -10.50
N LEU A 55 1.36 -5.16 -9.90
CA LEU A 55 1.49 -5.29 -8.45
C LEU A 55 2.62 -4.42 -7.88
N GLN A 56 3.77 -4.36 -8.54
CA GLN A 56 4.85 -3.45 -8.13
C GLN A 56 4.40 -2.00 -8.14
N THR A 57 3.69 -1.59 -9.20
CA THR A 57 3.20 -0.21 -9.34
C THR A 57 2.14 0.10 -8.28
N ALA A 58 1.24 -0.84 -7.98
CA ALA A 58 0.28 -0.70 -6.89
C ALA A 58 0.98 -0.58 -5.52
N ILE A 59 1.98 -1.42 -5.22
CA ILE A 59 2.74 -1.34 -3.96
C ILE A 59 3.49 -0.02 -3.86
N ILE A 60 4.06 0.48 -4.96
CA ILE A 60 4.70 1.81 -5.00
C ILE A 60 3.68 2.92 -4.70
N LEU A 61 2.46 2.83 -5.24
CA LEU A 61 1.39 3.77 -4.90
C LEU A 61 1.03 3.73 -3.40
N VAL A 62 0.98 2.55 -2.79
CA VAL A 62 0.75 2.42 -1.35
C VAL A 62 1.89 3.09 -0.57
N PHE A 63 3.15 2.82 -0.90
CA PHE A 63 4.29 3.47 -0.26
C PHE A 63 4.23 4.99 -0.37
N TRP A 64 3.96 5.48 -1.58
CA TRP A 64 3.84 6.91 -1.84
C TRP A 64 2.73 7.55 -1.01
N THR A 65 1.57 6.89 -0.90
CA THR A 65 0.42 7.42 -0.18
C THR A 65 0.65 7.43 1.33
N ILE A 66 1.27 6.38 1.89
CA ILE A 66 1.68 6.33 3.30
C ILE A 66 2.69 7.45 3.60
N TRP A 67 3.74 7.55 2.78
CA TRP A 67 4.77 8.58 2.94
C TRP A 67 4.19 10.00 2.88
N ARG A 68 3.32 10.26 1.90
CA ARG A 68 2.64 11.56 1.75
C ARG A 68 1.76 11.88 2.96
N HIS A 69 0.93 10.93 3.40
CA HIS A 69 0.05 11.15 4.57
C HIS A 69 0.87 11.41 5.84
N HIS A 70 1.97 10.68 6.03
CA HIS A 70 2.85 10.92 7.16
C HIS A 70 3.50 12.31 7.12
N ASN A 71 3.97 12.75 5.95
CA ASN A 71 4.48 14.11 5.80
C ASN A 71 3.41 15.16 6.14
N ASP A 72 2.14 14.94 5.76
CA ASP A 72 1.05 15.84 6.15
C ASP A 72 0.81 15.84 7.67
N VAL A 73 0.95 14.70 8.34
CA VAL A 73 0.86 14.63 9.81
C VAL A 73 1.99 15.44 10.45
N VAL A 74 3.22 15.26 9.99
CA VAL A 74 4.41 15.88 10.59
C VAL A 74 4.51 17.38 10.25
N LEU A 75 4.20 17.78 9.02
CA LEU A 75 4.37 19.15 8.52
C LEU A 75 3.13 20.02 8.72
N ASN A 76 1.94 19.44 8.57
CA ASN A 76 0.66 20.17 8.56
C ASN A 76 -0.22 19.87 9.78
N GLY A 77 0.24 19.04 10.72
CA GLY A 77 -0.50 18.71 11.94
C GLY A 77 -1.79 17.91 11.68
N VAL A 78 -1.91 17.27 10.52
CA VAL A 78 -3.07 16.44 10.19
C VAL A 78 -3.14 15.24 11.15
N VAL A 79 -4.36 14.86 11.56
CA VAL A 79 -4.53 13.68 12.41
C VAL A 79 -4.22 12.41 11.59
N PRO A 80 -3.40 11.48 12.11
CA PRO A 80 -3.16 10.18 11.48
C PRO A 80 -4.49 9.46 11.16
N SER A 81 -4.67 9.03 9.91
CA SER A 81 -5.92 8.38 9.47
C SER A 81 -5.66 7.31 8.43
N MET A 82 -5.81 6.05 8.86
CA MET A 82 -5.80 4.89 7.96
C MET A 82 -6.88 5.01 6.88
N ALA A 83 -8.09 5.45 7.25
CA ALA A 83 -9.22 5.57 6.33
C ALA A 83 -8.90 6.53 5.17
N ARG A 84 -8.24 7.66 5.45
CA ARG A 84 -7.83 8.63 4.42
C ARG A 84 -6.77 8.05 3.48
N ILE A 85 -5.81 7.28 4.00
CA ILE A 85 -4.81 6.59 3.18
C ILE A 85 -5.48 5.58 2.25
N LEU A 86 -6.35 4.72 2.79
CA LEU A 86 -7.07 3.71 2.00
C LEU A 86 -7.94 4.36 0.92
N GLN A 87 -8.69 5.40 1.27
CA GLN A 87 -9.51 6.14 0.31
C GLN A 87 -8.68 6.66 -0.86
N CYS A 88 -7.56 7.33 -0.59
CA CYS A 88 -6.65 7.84 -1.63
C CYS A 88 -6.14 6.73 -2.55
N ILE A 89 -5.79 5.56 -1.98
CA ILE A 89 -5.31 4.40 -2.75
C ILE A 89 -6.43 3.88 -3.65
N TRP A 90 -7.62 3.65 -3.10
CA TRP A 90 -8.75 3.11 -3.87
C TRP A 90 -9.25 4.04 -4.98
N GLU A 91 -9.24 5.35 -4.74
CA GLU A 91 -9.56 6.34 -5.77
C GLU A 91 -8.58 6.27 -6.94
N GLU A 92 -7.28 6.22 -6.66
CA GLU A 92 -6.25 6.18 -7.70
C GLU A 92 -6.25 4.84 -8.46
N LEU A 93 -6.38 3.72 -7.76
CA LEU A 93 -6.58 2.41 -8.41
C LEU A 93 -7.85 2.40 -9.27
N GLY A 94 -8.92 3.06 -8.82
CA GLY A 94 -10.16 3.25 -9.57
C GLY A 94 -9.95 4.05 -10.86
N ARG A 95 -9.14 5.12 -10.82
CA ARG A 95 -8.76 5.91 -12.00
C ARG A 95 -7.95 5.06 -12.99
N TRP A 96 -7.01 4.25 -12.52
CA TRP A 96 -6.22 3.36 -13.39
C TRP A 96 -7.08 2.32 -14.09
N LYS A 97 -8.08 1.78 -13.37
CA LYS A 97 -9.08 0.87 -13.94
C LYS A 97 -9.89 1.57 -15.04
N HIS A 98 -10.36 2.80 -14.80
CA HIS A 98 -11.12 3.56 -15.80
C HIS A 98 -10.29 3.93 -17.03
N ALA A 99 -9.00 4.23 -16.85
CA ALA A 99 -8.07 4.53 -17.93
C ALA A 99 -7.52 3.30 -18.67
N GLY A 100 -7.94 2.07 -18.30
CA GLY A 100 -7.49 0.83 -18.94
C GLY A 100 -6.01 0.48 -18.70
N LYS A 101 -5.36 1.08 -17.71
CA LYS A 101 -3.90 0.99 -17.53
C LYS A 101 -3.41 -0.26 -16.78
N HIS A 102 -4.28 -0.96 -16.04
CA HIS A 102 -3.90 -2.09 -15.17
C HIS A 102 -4.99 -3.18 -15.16
N GLN A 103 -4.71 -4.34 -15.75
CA GLN A 103 -5.71 -5.41 -15.97
C GLN A 103 -6.03 -6.25 -14.72
N ILE A 104 -5.21 -6.15 -13.68
CA ILE A 104 -5.27 -7.05 -12.51
C ILE A 104 -6.06 -6.40 -11.37
N LEU A 105 -6.07 -5.07 -11.32
CA LEU A 105 -6.94 -4.28 -10.42
C LEU A 105 -8.43 -4.41 -10.78
N ILE A 106 -8.74 -4.95 -11.96
CA ILE A 106 -10.12 -5.17 -12.41
C ILE A 106 -10.82 -6.23 -11.55
N HIS A 107 -10.06 -7.17 -10.97
CA HIS A 107 -10.56 -8.32 -10.20
C HIS A 107 -10.51 -8.13 -8.68
N ILE A 108 -10.01 -6.99 -8.18
CA ILE A 108 -10.04 -6.70 -6.74
C ILE A 108 -11.48 -6.30 -6.39
N PRO A 109 -12.20 -7.09 -5.56
CA PRO A 109 -13.56 -6.76 -5.21
C PRO A 109 -13.58 -5.44 -4.44
N ARG A 110 -14.35 -4.46 -4.93
CA ARG A 110 -14.73 -3.31 -4.11
C ARG A 110 -15.65 -3.84 -3.01
N ARG A 111 -15.19 -3.87 -1.76
CA ARG A 111 -16.13 -3.81 -0.65
C ARG A 111 -16.63 -2.38 -0.54
N LEU A 112 -17.87 -2.18 -1.00
CA LEU A 112 -18.72 -1.06 -0.60
C LEU A 112 -19.16 -1.27 0.85
#